data_AF-A0A2H1W948-F1
#
_entry.id   AF-A0A2H1W948-F1
#
_cell.length_a   1.000
_cell.length_b   1.000
_cell.length_c   1.000
_cell.angle_alpha   90.00
_cell.angle_beta   90.00
_cell.angle_gamma   90.00
#
_symmetry.space_group_name_H-M   'P 1'
#
loop_
_entity.id
_entity.type
_entity.pdbx_description
1 polymer ?
#
loop_
_entity_poly.entity_id
_entity_poly.type
_entity_poly.pdbx_seq_one_letter_code
_entity_poly.pdbx_strand_id
1 'polypeptide(L)'
;MLSATYYQIRKNKLDADIKKIVLPFNIMLTAFNSSKYNISNGYITPCHIKYHLSFFVIILFLNTLSFINMYHLASKSVEAAIFIRIDFPFYLPFYAFNYLLLMICNIIHSSDNIFLVLKLQEIHRKCDIRTSFKYFIVCNWISVLLVAPLVFSCFVFLSLYFDLNLFELWCGFLTISYNLNVVYATRVMVLLRMYLDAWIEQIKNIERSGQGDLNIWREMFDVYQNILKAYESYKICFRVLLMWRIIILVCNSIAVVGVHLMY
;
A
#
# COMPACT_ATOMS: atom_id res chain seq x y z
N MET A 1 26.77 -10.73 -9.14
CA MET A 1 25.65 -10.16 -8.36
C MET A 1 24.39 -11.05 -8.35
N LEU A 2 23.98 -11.66 -9.46
CA LEU A 2 22.79 -12.55 -9.53
C LEU A 2 22.88 -13.85 -8.70
N SER A 3 24.09 -14.39 -8.44
CA SER A 3 24.25 -15.64 -7.67
C SER A 3 24.04 -15.48 -6.16
N ALA A 4 24.40 -14.32 -5.59
CA ALA A 4 24.17 -14.01 -4.17
C ALA A 4 22.67 -13.84 -3.86
N THR A 5 21.91 -13.27 -4.80
CA THR A 5 20.46 -13.10 -4.69
C THR A 5 19.74 -14.46 -4.67
N TYR A 6 20.22 -15.44 -5.44
CA TYR A 6 19.58 -16.76 -5.55
C TYR A 6 19.70 -17.59 -4.26
N TYR A 7 20.83 -17.47 -3.54
CA TYR A 7 21.03 -18.20 -2.27
C TYR A 7 20.14 -17.66 -1.14
N GLN A 8 19.79 -16.36 -1.17
CA GLN A 8 18.89 -15.73 -0.20
C GLN A 8 17.43 -16.22 -0.34
N ILE A 9 16.99 -16.58 -1.56
CA ILE A 9 15.60 -17.01 -1.83
C ILE A 9 15.21 -18.27 -1.05
N ARG A 10 16.15 -19.21 -0.80
CA ARG A 10 15.83 -20.46 -0.07
C ARG A 10 15.49 -20.24 1.41
N LYS A 11 15.84 -19.11 2.02
CA LYS A 11 15.52 -18.80 3.43
C LYS A 11 14.24 -17.98 3.60
N ASN A 12 13.59 -17.58 2.51
CA ASN A 12 12.45 -16.67 2.54
C ASN A 12 11.09 -17.39 2.74
N LYS A 13 11.07 -18.45 3.55
CA LYS A 13 9.84 -19.16 3.88
C LYS A 13 9.08 -18.38 4.96
N LEU A 14 7.84 -18.03 4.66
CA LEU A 14 6.95 -17.34 5.57
C LEU A 14 6.31 -18.32 6.56
N ASP A 15 6.28 -17.91 7.81
CA ASP A 15 5.49 -18.58 8.84
C ASP A 15 4.00 -18.44 8.53
N ALA A 16 3.21 -19.44 8.90
CA ALA A 16 1.79 -19.49 8.59
C ALA A 16 1.03 -18.25 9.10
N ASP A 17 1.44 -17.75 10.26
CA ASP A 17 0.84 -16.59 10.90
C ASP A 17 1.18 -15.29 10.16
N ILE A 18 2.46 -15.05 9.86
CA ILE A 18 2.87 -13.88 9.05
C ILE A 18 2.23 -13.90 7.68
N LYS A 19 2.15 -15.09 7.06
CA LYS A 19 1.44 -15.27 5.78
C LYS A 19 -0.01 -14.79 5.89
N LYS A 20 -0.75 -15.16 6.96
CA LYS A 20 -2.14 -14.72 7.16
C LYS A 20 -2.29 -13.20 7.33
N ILE A 21 -1.29 -12.53 7.92
CA ILE A 21 -1.30 -11.05 8.02
C ILE A 21 -1.21 -10.39 6.66
N VAL A 22 -0.25 -10.84 5.84
CA VAL A 22 0.09 -10.17 4.57
C VAL A 22 -0.81 -10.60 3.42
N LEU A 23 -1.42 -11.79 3.50
CA LEU A 23 -2.20 -12.38 2.42
C LEU A 23 -3.38 -11.51 1.92
N PRO A 24 -4.21 -10.86 2.78
CA PRO A 24 -5.35 -10.06 2.31
C PRO A 24 -4.88 -8.92 1.40
N PHE A 25 -3.79 -8.25 1.80
CA PHE A 25 -3.17 -7.19 1.03
C PHE A 25 -2.49 -7.72 -0.22
N ASN A 26 -1.75 -8.83 -0.13
CA ASN A 26 -1.10 -9.42 -1.30
C ASN A 26 -2.12 -9.82 -2.38
N ILE A 27 -3.23 -10.47 -2.00
CA ILE A 27 -4.30 -10.85 -2.95
C ILE A 27 -4.85 -9.62 -3.64
N MET A 28 -5.23 -8.59 -2.87
CA MET A 28 -5.92 -7.43 -3.42
C MET A 28 -4.96 -6.53 -4.20
N LEU A 29 -3.75 -6.27 -3.69
CA LEU A 29 -2.73 -5.56 -4.45
C LEU A 29 -2.34 -6.31 -5.74
N THR A 30 -2.34 -7.65 -5.75
CA THR A 30 -2.14 -8.43 -6.98
C THR A 30 -3.31 -8.24 -7.94
N ALA A 31 -4.56 -8.30 -7.46
CA ALA A 31 -5.76 -8.09 -8.27
C ALA A 31 -5.77 -6.71 -8.95
N PHE A 32 -5.25 -5.68 -8.28
CA PHE A 32 -5.12 -4.33 -8.84
C PHE A 32 -3.71 -3.99 -9.35
N ASN A 33 -2.94 -5.02 -9.77
CA ASN A 33 -1.63 -4.91 -10.42
C ASN A 33 -0.59 -4.03 -9.70
N SER A 34 -0.66 -4.00 -8.37
CA SER A 34 0.22 -3.23 -7.48
C SER A 34 0.88 -4.13 -6.43
N SER A 35 1.06 -5.42 -6.72
CA SER A 35 1.75 -6.28 -5.77
C SER A 35 3.21 -5.82 -5.57
N LYS A 36 3.68 -5.89 -4.33
CA LYS A 36 5.04 -5.51 -3.91
C LYS A 36 6.01 -6.68 -3.95
N TYR A 37 5.47 -7.89 -3.86
CA TYR A 37 6.17 -9.16 -3.88
C TYR A 37 5.18 -10.25 -4.30
N ASN A 38 5.68 -11.42 -4.63
CA ASN A 38 4.86 -12.60 -4.90
C ASN A 38 4.99 -13.57 -3.73
N ILE A 39 3.87 -14.17 -3.31
CA ILE A 39 3.86 -15.25 -2.32
C ILE A 39 3.42 -16.52 -3.02
N SER A 40 4.35 -17.45 -3.24
CA SER A 40 4.07 -18.75 -3.86
C SER A 40 4.63 -19.87 -3.00
N ASN A 41 3.79 -20.87 -2.70
CA ASN A 41 4.15 -22.02 -1.85
C ASN A 41 4.75 -21.65 -0.48
N GLY A 42 4.33 -20.50 0.07
CA GLY A 42 4.84 -19.98 1.34
C GLY A 42 6.20 -19.27 1.23
N TYR A 43 6.78 -19.15 0.04
CA TYR A 43 7.99 -18.36 -0.20
C TYR A 43 7.62 -16.97 -0.72
N ILE A 44 8.34 -15.96 -0.25
CA ILE A 44 8.21 -14.58 -0.71
C ILE A 44 9.34 -14.25 -1.71
N THR A 45 8.97 -13.77 -2.90
CA THR A 45 9.90 -13.43 -3.99
C THR A 45 9.59 -12.06 -4.58
N PRO A 46 10.58 -11.36 -5.18
CA PRO A 46 10.33 -10.07 -5.81
C PRO A 46 9.47 -10.23 -7.08
N CYS A 47 8.65 -9.22 -7.37
CA CYS A 47 7.88 -9.16 -8.61
C CYS A 47 8.81 -8.87 -9.82
N HIS A 48 8.44 -9.37 -11.00
CA HIS A 48 9.19 -9.11 -12.23
C HIS A 48 8.92 -7.71 -12.78
N ILE A 49 9.98 -6.96 -13.10
CA ILE A 49 9.89 -5.59 -13.66
C ILE A 49 9.04 -5.53 -14.93
N LYS A 50 9.13 -6.55 -15.80
CA LYS A 50 8.39 -6.61 -17.08
C LYS A 50 6.87 -6.51 -16.89
N TYR A 51 6.35 -7.05 -15.78
CA TYR A 51 4.94 -7.00 -15.46
C TYR A 51 4.46 -5.57 -15.19
N HIS A 52 5.20 -4.84 -14.35
CA HIS A 52 4.87 -3.44 -14.05
C HIS A 52 5.03 -2.52 -15.27
N LEU A 53 6.08 -2.72 -16.07
CA LEU A 53 6.30 -1.92 -17.28
C LEU A 53 5.18 -2.12 -18.30
N SER A 54 4.73 -3.36 -18.50
CA SER A 54 3.62 -3.66 -19.42
C SER A 54 2.34 -2.98 -18.96
N PHE A 55 2.03 -3.02 -17.66
CA PHE A 55 0.84 -2.37 -17.10
C PHE A 55 0.94 -0.84 -17.16
N PHE A 56 2.13 -0.26 -16.97
CA PHE A 56 2.38 1.17 -17.14
C PHE A 56 2.03 1.67 -18.55
N VAL A 57 2.45 0.94 -19.58
CA VAL A 57 2.14 1.30 -20.98
C VAL A 57 0.63 1.23 -21.23
N ILE A 58 -0.04 0.18 -20.73
CA ILE A 58 -1.51 0.06 -20.83
C ILE A 58 -2.20 1.24 -20.15
N ILE A 59 -1.77 1.62 -18.95
CA ILE A 59 -2.35 2.73 -18.20
C ILE A 59 -2.15 4.06 -18.91
N LEU A 60 -0.96 4.33 -19.45
CA LEU A 60 -0.72 5.55 -20.22
C LEU A 60 -1.66 5.60 -21.42
N PHE A 61 -1.78 4.51 -22.16
CA PHE A 61 -2.68 4.42 -23.32
C PHE A 61 -4.14 4.68 -22.92
N LEU A 62 -4.63 4.01 -21.87
CA LEU A 62 -6.00 4.18 -21.38
C LEU A 62 -6.25 5.62 -20.90
N ASN A 63 -5.30 6.24 -20.20
CA ASN A 63 -5.41 7.64 -19.77
C ASN A 63 -5.46 8.61 -20.96
N THR A 64 -4.67 8.37 -22.01
CA THR A 64 -4.73 9.19 -23.22
C THR A 64 -6.08 9.06 -23.93
N LEU A 65 -6.64 7.84 -24.00
CA LEU A 65 -7.99 7.64 -24.57
C LEU A 65 -9.07 8.34 -23.75
N SER A 66 -9.05 8.19 -22.43
CA SER A 66 -9.97 8.91 -21.53
C SER A 66 -9.85 10.43 -21.70
N PHE A 67 -8.64 10.94 -21.92
CA PHE A 67 -8.43 12.36 -22.18
C PHE A 67 -9.10 12.83 -23.46
N ILE A 68 -8.93 12.09 -24.56
CA ILE A 68 -9.55 12.40 -25.85
C ILE A 68 -11.07 12.36 -25.75
N ASN A 69 -11.63 11.34 -25.11
CA ASN A 69 -13.08 11.20 -24.92
C ASN A 69 -13.67 12.35 -24.11
N MET A 70 -13.03 12.73 -23.01
CA MET A 70 -13.47 13.85 -22.19
C MET A 70 -13.39 15.17 -22.95
N TYR A 71 -12.33 15.40 -23.74
CA TYR A 71 -12.25 16.58 -24.60
C TYR A 71 -13.42 16.64 -25.60
N HIS A 72 -13.83 15.51 -26.17
CA HIS A 72 -15.01 15.42 -27.03
C HIS A 72 -16.34 15.61 -26.27
N LEU A 73 -16.44 15.21 -25.01
CA LEU A 73 -17.63 15.42 -24.20
C LEU A 73 -17.78 16.90 -23.81
N ALA A 74 -16.67 17.58 -23.51
CA ALA A 74 -16.63 19.00 -23.18
C ALA A 74 -17.18 19.90 -24.30
N SER A 75 -17.17 19.46 -25.56
CA SER A 75 -17.74 20.24 -26.66
C SER A 75 -19.27 20.18 -26.73
N LYS A 76 -19.90 19.22 -26.01
CA LYS A 76 -21.35 18.95 -26.10
C LYS A 76 -22.19 19.62 -25.01
N SER A 77 -21.60 19.99 -23.87
CA SER A 77 -22.34 20.67 -22.80
C SER A 77 -21.48 21.72 -22.08
N VAL A 78 -22.09 22.86 -21.75
CA VAL A 78 -21.40 23.98 -21.10
C VAL A 78 -20.95 23.60 -19.68
N GLU A 79 -21.79 22.87 -18.95
CA GLU A 79 -21.50 22.40 -17.60
C GLU A 79 -20.32 21.42 -17.58
N ALA A 80 -20.31 20.41 -18.48
CA ALA A 80 -19.15 19.53 -18.61
C ALA A 80 -17.93 20.29 -19.13
N ALA A 81 -18.09 21.32 -19.97
CA ALA A 81 -16.98 22.14 -20.45
C ALA A 81 -16.28 22.88 -19.29
N ILE A 82 -17.03 23.41 -18.32
CA ILE A 82 -16.46 24.09 -17.14
C ILE A 82 -15.72 23.08 -16.27
N PHE A 83 -16.36 21.95 -15.93
CA PHE A 83 -15.74 20.88 -15.16
C PHE A 83 -14.45 20.37 -15.83
N ILE A 84 -14.52 20.09 -17.13
CA ILE A 84 -13.38 19.55 -17.89
C ILE A 84 -12.27 20.58 -18.09
N ARG A 85 -12.58 21.88 -18.15
CA ARG A 85 -11.53 22.92 -18.26
C ARG A 85 -10.81 23.19 -16.95
N ILE A 86 -11.52 23.13 -15.82
CA ILE A 86 -10.96 23.48 -14.51
C ILE A 86 -10.28 22.27 -13.88
N ASP A 87 -10.97 21.14 -13.79
CA ASP A 87 -10.52 20.00 -12.98
C ASP A 87 -9.62 19.04 -13.78
N PHE A 88 -9.98 18.77 -15.04
CA PHE A 88 -9.37 17.72 -15.83
C PHE A 88 -7.88 17.89 -16.15
N PRO A 89 -7.35 19.12 -16.40
CA PRO A 89 -5.92 19.32 -16.62
C PRO A 89 -5.07 18.94 -15.40
N PHE A 90 -5.65 18.98 -14.20
CA PHE A 90 -5.00 18.49 -12.99
C PHE A 90 -5.20 16.98 -12.83
N TYR A 91 -6.37 16.42 -13.11
CA TYR A 91 -6.59 14.99 -12.91
C TYR A 91 -5.65 14.08 -13.72
N LEU A 92 -5.46 14.34 -15.02
CA LEU A 92 -4.70 13.43 -15.88
C LEU A 92 -3.21 13.30 -15.48
N PRO A 93 -2.44 14.39 -15.35
CA PRO A 93 -1.03 14.28 -14.95
C PRO A 93 -0.88 13.67 -13.57
N PHE A 94 -1.79 14.00 -12.63
CA PHE A 94 -1.75 13.43 -11.29
C PHE A 94 -2.01 11.92 -11.29
N TYR A 95 -2.92 11.40 -12.12
CA TYR A 95 -3.15 9.96 -12.26
C TYR A 95 -1.95 9.23 -12.86
N ALA A 96 -1.40 9.76 -13.96
CA ALA A 96 -0.22 9.19 -14.58
C ALA A 96 0.97 9.19 -13.61
N PHE A 97 1.19 10.30 -12.91
CA PHE A 97 2.25 10.43 -11.92
C PHE A 97 2.04 9.54 -10.70
N ASN A 98 0.80 9.42 -10.20
CA ASN A 98 0.43 8.49 -9.13
C ASN A 98 0.86 7.07 -9.47
N TYR A 99 0.52 6.62 -10.67
CA TYR A 99 0.83 5.26 -11.08
C TYR A 99 2.33 5.08 -11.34
N LEU A 100 2.99 6.06 -11.97
CA LEU A 100 4.44 6.07 -12.13
C LEU A 100 5.16 5.93 -10.77
N LEU A 101 4.74 6.73 -9.78
CA LEU A 101 5.29 6.68 -8.43
C LEU A 101 5.07 5.31 -7.79
N LEU A 102 3.87 4.76 -7.92
CA LEU A 102 3.53 3.44 -7.40
C LEU A 102 4.39 2.34 -8.02
N MET A 103 4.59 2.38 -9.34
CA MET A 103 5.47 1.47 -10.05
C MET A 103 6.92 1.62 -9.58
N ILE A 104 7.44 2.84 -9.52
CA ILE A 104 8.80 3.12 -9.04
C ILE A 104 8.99 2.56 -7.63
N CYS A 105 8.07 2.85 -6.71
CA CYS A 105 8.15 2.35 -5.34
C CYS A 105 8.07 0.82 -5.28
N ASN A 106 7.20 0.18 -6.06
CA ASN A 106 7.07 -1.28 -6.07
C ASN A 106 8.30 -1.97 -6.68
N ILE A 107 8.93 -1.38 -7.70
CA ILE A 107 10.14 -1.94 -8.33
C ILE A 107 11.37 -1.69 -7.46
N ILE A 108 11.67 -0.42 -7.16
CA ILE A 108 12.89 -0.01 -6.45
C ILE A 108 12.91 -0.60 -5.05
N HIS A 109 11.80 -0.54 -4.32
CA HIS A 109 11.71 -1.02 -2.94
C HIS A 109 11.19 -2.47 -2.85
N SER A 110 11.19 -3.25 -3.92
CA SER A 110 10.74 -4.65 -3.89
C SER A 110 11.52 -5.47 -2.85
N SER A 111 12.85 -5.36 -2.86
CA SER A 111 13.75 -6.01 -1.90
C SER A 111 13.51 -5.53 -0.47
N ASP A 112 13.32 -4.22 -0.27
CA ASP A 112 13.06 -3.63 1.05
C ASP A 112 11.72 -4.10 1.61
N ASN A 113 10.69 -4.22 0.77
CA ASN A 113 9.39 -4.73 1.18
C ASN A 113 9.46 -6.20 1.62
N ILE A 114 10.26 -7.02 0.93
CA ILE A 114 10.50 -8.42 1.35
C ILE A 114 11.25 -8.45 2.68
N PHE A 115 12.32 -7.66 2.79
CA PHE A 115 13.11 -7.57 4.01
C PHE A 115 12.25 -7.11 5.20
N LEU A 116 11.35 -6.15 5.00
CA LEU A 116 10.39 -5.70 5.98
C LEU A 116 9.50 -6.85 6.47
N VAL A 117 8.91 -7.65 5.56
CA VAL A 117 8.08 -8.80 5.94
C VAL A 117 8.89 -9.85 6.72
N LEU A 118 10.12 -10.13 6.30
CA LEU A 118 11.01 -11.08 7.00
C LEU A 118 11.40 -10.56 8.40
N LYS A 119 11.61 -9.26 8.55
CA LYS A 119 11.89 -8.65 9.87
C LYS A 119 10.66 -8.69 10.78
N LEU A 120 9.47 -8.42 10.25
CA LEU A 120 8.22 -8.59 11.00
C LEU A 120 8.05 -10.04 11.47
N GLN A 121 8.44 -11.03 10.65
CA GLN A 121 8.44 -12.44 11.05
C GLN A 121 9.42 -12.74 12.17
N GLU A 122 10.64 -12.21 12.11
CA GLU A 122 11.63 -12.40 13.17
C GLU A 122 11.16 -11.81 14.50
N ILE A 123 10.58 -10.61 14.48
CA ILE A 123 9.99 -9.96 15.67
C ILE A 123 8.83 -10.82 16.20
N HIS A 124 7.94 -11.29 15.32
CA HIS A 124 6.80 -12.11 15.69
C HIS A 124 7.18 -13.41 16.41
N ARG A 125 8.29 -14.04 16.03
CA ARG A 125 8.77 -15.26 16.69
C ARG A 125 9.23 -15.01 18.13
N LYS A 126 9.67 -13.80 18.44
CA LYS A 126 10.21 -13.42 19.76
C LYS A 126 9.18 -12.70 20.63
N CYS A 127 8.21 -12.00 20.03
CA CYS A 127 7.13 -11.33 20.73
C CYS A 127 5.89 -12.23 20.82
N ASP A 128 5.47 -12.62 22.03
CA ASP A 128 4.20 -13.32 22.22
C ASP A 128 3.01 -12.34 22.15
N ILE A 129 2.36 -12.27 20.99
CA ILE A 129 1.17 -11.42 20.76
C ILE A 129 -0.05 -12.23 20.30
N ARG A 130 -0.13 -13.52 20.64
CA ARG A 130 -1.09 -14.48 20.07
C ARG A 130 -2.56 -14.05 20.12
N THR A 131 -3.00 -13.37 21.18
CA THR A 131 -4.40 -12.94 21.36
C THR A 131 -4.75 -11.75 20.46
N SER A 132 -3.95 -10.69 20.48
CA SER A 132 -4.17 -9.49 19.65
C SER A 132 -3.96 -9.77 18.15
N PHE A 133 -3.20 -10.82 17.84
CA PHE A 133 -2.91 -11.28 16.49
C PHE A 133 -4.14 -11.66 15.66
N LYS A 134 -5.06 -12.45 16.25
CA LYS A 134 -6.27 -12.90 15.53
C LYS A 134 -7.17 -11.74 15.15
N TYR A 135 -7.35 -10.81 16.09
CA TYR A 135 -8.12 -9.58 15.86
C TYR A 135 -7.50 -8.74 14.75
N PHE A 136 -6.17 -8.60 14.75
CA PHE A 136 -5.44 -7.85 13.72
C PHE A 136 -5.66 -8.42 12.31
N ILE A 137 -5.63 -9.75 12.14
CA ILE A 137 -5.91 -10.41 10.85
C ILE A 137 -7.34 -10.10 10.37
N VAL A 138 -8.33 -10.18 11.26
CA VAL A 138 -9.73 -9.87 10.93
C VAL A 138 -9.86 -8.40 10.50
N CYS A 139 -9.24 -7.47 11.23
CA CYS A 139 -9.22 -6.06 10.86
C CYS A 139 -8.58 -5.81 9.50
N ASN A 140 -7.54 -6.57 9.12
CA ASN A 140 -6.92 -6.44 7.80
C ASN A 140 -7.90 -6.84 6.69
N TRP A 141 -8.60 -7.98 6.84
CA TRP A 141 -9.64 -8.39 5.90
C TRP A 141 -10.76 -7.35 5.80
N ILE A 142 -11.28 -6.88 6.93
CA ILE A 142 -12.33 -5.85 6.95
C ILE A 142 -11.85 -4.57 6.24
N SER A 143 -10.62 -4.12 6.51
CA SER A 143 -10.09 -2.90 5.88
C SER A 143 -10.05 -3.00 4.37
N VAL A 144 -9.59 -4.14 3.87
CA VAL A 144 -9.44 -4.39 2.43
C VAL A 144 -10.80 -4.58 1.75
N LEU A 145 -11.72 -5.32 2.40
CA LEU A 145 -13.08 -5.54 1.93
C LEU A 145 -13.97 -4.29 2.05
N LEU A 146 -13.62 -3.33 2.89
CA LEU A 146 -14.34 -2.05 2.98
C LEU A 146 -13.88 -1.07 1.90
N VAL A 147 -12.57 -0.93 1.71
CA VAL A 147 -11.99 0.11 0.86
C VAL A 147 -12.27 -0.13 -0.62
N ALA A 148 -12.09 -1.36 -1.12
CA ALA A 148 -12.24 -1.62 -2.55
C ALA A 148 -13.69 -1.46 -3.04
N PRO A 149 -14.72 -2.05 -2.39
CA PRO A 149 -16.10 -1.88 -2.82
C PRO A 149 -16.61 -0.45 -2.63
N LEU A 150 -16.20 0.25 -1.57
CA LEU A 150 -16.60 1.64 -1.37
C LEU A 150 -16.12 2.51 -2.54
N VAL A 151 -14.83 2.44 -2.86
CA VAL A 151 -14.25 3.22 -3.97
C VAL A 151 -14.88 2.79 -5.30
N PHE A 152 -15.04 1.48 -5.52
CA PHE A 152 -15.67 0.96 -6.74
C PHE A 152 -17.12 1.45 -6.91
N SER A 153 -17.93 1.41 -5.84
CA SER A 153 -19.32 1.88 -5.88
C SER A 153 -19.42 3.37 -6.16
N CYS A 154 -18.52 4.20 -5.62
CA CYS A 154 -18.44 5.61 -5.96
C CYS A 154 -18.15 5.82 -7.46
N PHE A 155 -17.22 5.07 -8.04
CA PHE A 155 -16.92 5.18 -9.47
C PHE A 155 -18.06 4.69 -10.36
N VAL A 156 -18.75 3.60 -9.99
CA VAL A 156 -19.93 3.13 -10.71
C VAL A 156 -21.05 4.18 -10.66
N PHE A 157 -21.31 4.77 -9.49
CA PHE A 157 -22.29 5.85 -9.34
C PHE A 157 -21.96 7.06 -10.22
N LEU A 158 -20.71 7.53 -10.19
CA LEU A 158 -20.25 8.64 -11.03
C LEU A 158 -20.35 8.30 -12.53
N SER A 159 -20.01 7.06 -12.92
CA SER A 159 -20.11 6.61 -14.31
C SER A 159 -21.55 6.59 -14.80
N LEU A 160 -22.50 6.12 -13.99
CA LEU A 160 -23.91 6.15 -14.34
C LEU A 160 -24.50 7.56 -14.37
N TYR A 161 -24.05 8.45 -13.47
CA TYR A 161 -24.56 9.81 -13.37
C TYR A 161 -24.08 10.71 -14.52
N PHE A 162 -22.81 10.57 -14.92
CA PHE A 162 -22.18 11.40 -15.96
C PHE A 162 -22.07 10.71 -17.33
N ASP A 163 -22.67 9.53 -17.48
CA ASP A 163 -22.58 8.71 -18.70
C ASP A 163 -21.12 8.46 -19.14
N LEU A 164 -20.25 8.15 -18.16
CA LEU A 164 -18.83 7.92 -18.41
C LEU A 164 -18.63 6.55 -19.05
N ASN A 165 -17.69 6.46 -20.00
CA ASN A 165 -17.36 5.20 -20.63
C ASN A 165 -16.62 4.25 -19.66
N LEU A 166 -16.42 3.01 -20.11
CA LEU A 166 -15.71 1.99 -19.35
C LEU A 166 -14.25 2.37 -19.06
N PHE A 167 -13.62 3.22 -19.88
CA PHE A 167 -12.22 3.62 -19.71
C PHE A 167 -12.00 4.48 -18.46
N GLU A 168 -12.95 5.33 -18.13
CA GLU A 168 -12.94 6.19 -16.94
C GLU A 168 -13.11 5.33 -15.68
N LEU A 169 -13.94 4.29 -15.75
CA LEU A 169 -14.09 3.28 -14.70
C LEU A 169 -12.77 2.52 -14.48
N TRP A 170 -12.02 2.21 -15.54
CA TRP A 170 -10.65 1.67 -15.48
C TRP A 170 -9.66 2.58 -14.75
N CYS A 171 -9.70 3.90 -14.96
CA CYS A 171 -8.87 4.83 -14.18
C CYS A 171 -9.22 4.80 -12.68
N GLY A 172 -10.50 4.60 -12.35
CA GLY A 172 -10.95 4.40 -10.98
C GLY A 172 -10.28 3.20 -10.28
N PHE A 173 -10.07 2.10 -10.99
CA PHE A 173 -9.37 0.92 -10.47
C PHE A 173 -7.93 1.22 -10.00
N LEU A 174 -7.20 2.11 -10.66
CA LEU A 174 -5.85 2.50 -10.24
C LEU A 174 -5.84 3.25 -8.91
N THR A 175 -6.88 4.05 -8.69
CA THR A 175 -7.11 4.76 -7.42
C THR A 175 -7.28 3.75 -6.28
N ILE A 176 -7.96 2.63 -6.53
CA ILE A 176 -8.10 1.54 -5.56
C ILE A 176 -6.74 0.97 -5.18
N SER A 177 -5.87 0.67 -6.16
CA SER A 177 -4.51 0.19 -5.89
C SER A 177 -3.75 1.12 -4.94
N TYR A 178 -3.78 2.41 -5.22
CA TYR A 178 -3.08 3.40 -4.40
C TYR A 178 -3.68 3.51 -2.99
N ASN A 179 -5.01 3.54 -2.85
CA ASN A 179 -5.67 3.53 -1.54
C ASN A 179 -5.32 2.26 -0.74
N LEU A 180 -5.30 1.10 -1.38
CA LEU A 180 -4.90 -0.16 -0.73
C LEU A 180 -3.44 -0.13 -0.26
N ASN A 181 -2.54 0.53 -0.99
CA ASN A 181 -1.14 0.71 -0.55
C ASN A 181 -1.04 1.57 0.71
N VAL A 182 -1.81 2.64 0.80
CA VAL A 182 -1.87 3.48 2.01
C VAL A 182 -2.42 2.69 3.18
N VAL A 183 -3.51 1.95 2.99
CA VAL A 183 -4.10 1.08 4.03
C VAL A 183 -3.10 0.02 4.48
N TYR A 184 -2.40 -0.61 3.55
CA TYR A 184 -1.34 -1.57 3.87
C TYR A 184 -0.23 -0.92 4.71
N ALA A 185 0.26 0.25 4.31
CA ALA A 185 1.25 0.99 5.07
C ALA A 185 0.78 1.29 6.50
N THR A 186 -0.46 1.80 6.64
CA THR A 186 -1.06 2.05 7.96
C THR A 186 -1.14 0.78 8.80
N ARG A 187 -1.54 -0.36 8.21
CA ARG A 187 -1.61 -1.63 8.95
C ARG A 187 -0.24 -2.15 9.35
N VAL A 188 0.78 -2.03 8.50
CA VAL A 188 2.16 -2.37 8.88
C VAL A 188 2.65 -1.49 10.04
N MET A 189 2.36 -0.19 10.02
CA MET A 189 2.70 0.71 11.12
C MET A 189 1.99 0.31 12.43
N VAL A 190 0.70 -0.01 12.37
CA VAL A 190 -0.06 -0.50 13.53
C VAL A 190 0.54 -1.80 14.07
N LEU A 191 0.95 -2.71 13.20
CA LEU A 191 1.61 -3.96 13.61
C LEU A 191 2.96 -3.71 14.31
N LEU A 192 3.79 -2.80 13.78
CA LEU A 192 5.05 -2.41 14.41
C LEU A 192 4.81 -1.81 15.80
N ARG A 193 3.78 -0.97 15.94
CA ARG A 193 3.38 -0.43 17.24
C ARG A 193 2.95 -1.53 18.21
N MET A 194 2.14 -2.49 17.77
CA MET A 194 1.75 -3.63 18.61
C MET A 194 2.95 -4.46 19.08
N TYR A 195 3.96 -4.66 18.22
CA TYR A 195 5.19 -5.32 18.63
C TYR A 195 5.99 -4.52 19.65
N LEU A 196 6.06 -3.19 19.48
CA LEU A 196 6.72 -2.32 20.44
C LEU A 196 6.00 -2.34 21.81
N ASP A 197 4.67 -2.27 21.82
CA ASP A 197 3.87 -2.33 23.04
C ASP A 197 4.07 -3.68 23.77
N ALA A 198 4.06 -4.79 23.03
CA ALA A 198 4.32 -6.12 23.58
C ALA A 198 5.73 -6.25 24.15
N TRP A 199 6.73 -5.68 23.48
CA TRP A 199 8.11 -5.66 23.97
C TRP A 199 8.25 -4.84 25.27
N ILE A 200 7.58 -3.67 25.36
CA ILE A 200 7.55 -2.86 26.59
C ILE A 200 6.91 -3.65 27.74
N GLU A 201 5.84 -4.40 27.49
CA GLU A 201 5.18 -5.23 28.49
C GLU A 201 6.07 -6.37 28.99
N GLN A 202 6.82 -7.02 28.08
CA GLN A 202 7.79 -8.04 28.45
C GLN A 202 8.88 -7.49 29.39
N ILE A 203 9.43 -6.31 29.10
CA ILE A 203 10.41 -5.65 29.98
C ILE A 203 9.84 -5.41 31.37
N LYS A 204 8.63 -4.84 31.46
CA LYS A 204 7.97 -4.59 32.75
C LYS A 204 7.77 -5.88 33.56
N ASN A 205 7.48 -6.99 32.89
CA ASN A 205 7.30 -8.28 33.54
C ASN A 205 8.62 -8.86 34.06
N ILE A 206 9.72 -8.69 33.32
CA ILE A 206 11.08 -9.09 33.76
C ILE A 206 11.52 -8.25 34.97
N GLU A 207 11.27 -6.94 34.96
CA GLU A 207 11.58 -6.07 36.10
C GLU A 207 10.79 -6.47 37.35
N ARG A 208 9.50 -6.78 37.21
CA ARG A 208 8.63 -7.21 38.31
C ARG A 208 9.01 -8.57 38.90
N SER A 209 9.46 -9.52 38.06
CA SER A 209 9.84 -10.84 38.53
C SER A 209 11.21 -10.86 39.22
N GLY A 210 12.04 -9.83 39.02
CA GLY A 210 13.40 -9.77 39.53
C GLY A 210 14.35 -10.81 38.91
N GLN A 211 13.94 -11.46 37.81
CA GLN A 211 14.67 -12.57 37.17
C GLN A 211 15.52 -12.13 35.97
N GLY A 212 15.94 -10.86 35.90
CA GLY A 212 16.66 -10.31 34.75
C GLY A 212 18.13 -10.76 34.67
N ASP A 213 18.39 -11.94 34.11
CA ASP A 213 19.76 -12.33 33.70
C ASP A 213 20.23 -11.54 32.47
N LEU A 214 21.54 -11.36 32.32
CA LEU A 214 22.21 -10.69 31.19
C LEU A 214 21.78 -11.24 29.83
N ASN A 215 21.50 -12.55 29.76
CA ASN A 215 21.04 -13.18 28.52
C ASN A 215 19.65 -12.69 28.09
N ILE A 216 18.72 -12.50 29.04
CA ILE A 216 17.37 -12.00 28.78
C ILE A 216 17.45 -10.55 28.31
N TRP A 217 18.26 -9.72 28.96
CA TRP A 217 18.44 -8.32 28.55
C TRP A 217 19.03 -8.21 27.14
N ARG A 218 19.97 -9.08 26.79
CA ARG A 218 20.54 -9.16 25.44
C ARG A 218 19.47 -9.54 24.39
N GLU A 219 18.61 -10.50 24.70
CA GLU A 219 17.51 -10.90 23.82
C GLU A 219 16.49 -9.77 23.64
N MET A 220 16.09 -9.09 24.73
CA MET A 220 15.18 -7.94 24.65
C MET A 220 15.77 -6.82 23.79
N PHE A 221 17.06 -6.53 23.95
CA PHE A 221 17.73 -5.52 23.12
C PHE A 221 17.76 -5.92 21.63
N ASP A 222 17.97 -7.20 21.31
CA ASP A 222 17.94 -7.69 19.93
C ASP A 222 16.53 -7.58 19.30
N VAL A 223 15.45 -7.86 20.06
CA VAL A 223 14.08 -7.63 19.60
C VAL A 223 13.84 -6.16 19.27
N TYR A 224 14.26 -5.25 20.16
CA TYR A 224 14.14 -3.80 19.94
C TYR A 224 14.91 -3.34 18.69
N GLN A 225 16.15 -3.81 18.50
CA GLN A 225 16.92 -3.51 17.30
C GLN A 225 16.23 -4.01 16.03
N ASN A 226 15.58 -5.17 16.08
CA ASN A 226 14.82 -5.71 14.95
C ASN A 226 13.56 -4.87 14.66
N ILE A 227 12.83 -4.40 15.68
CA ILE A 227 11.71 -3.45 15.52
C ILE A 227 12.18 -2.16 14.85
N LEU A 228 13.29 -1.59 15.31
CA LEU A 228 13.85 -0.35 14.76
C LEU A 228 14.27 -0.53 13.29
N LYS A 229 14.94 -1.65 12.96
CA LYS A 229 15.31 -1.98 11.57
C LYS A 229 14.08 -2.14 10.68
N ALA A 230 13.02 -2.79 11.17
CA ALA A 230 11.76 -2.92 10.44
C ALA A 230 11.10 -1.56 10.21
N TYR A 231 11.11 -0.66 11.20
CA TYR A 231 10.60 0.70 11.06
C TYR A 231 11.38 1.53 10.02
N GLU A 232 12.71 1.42 9.98
CA GLU A 232 13.51 2.09 8.95
C GLU A 232 13.21 1.54 7.54
N SER A 233 13.08 0.21 7.38
CA SER A 233 12.63 -0.38 6.12
C SER A 233 11.22 0.08 5.73
N TYR A 234 10.31 0.21 6.69
CA TYR A 234 8.97 0.77 6.47
C TYR A 234 9.06 2.21 5.93
N LYS A 235 9.88 3.08 6.55
CA LYS A 235 10.06 4.45 6.08
C LYS A 235 10.57 4.49 4.64
N ILE A 236 11.56 3.67 4.31
CA ILE A 236 12.09 3.57 2.95
C ILE A 236 10.97 3.18 1.97
N CYS A 237 10.17 2.16 2.30
CA CYS A 237 9.13 1.64 1.41
C CYS A 237 7.94 2.59 1.19
N PHE A 238 7.55 3.38 2.21
CA PHE A 238 6.26 4.08 2.21
C PHE A 238 6.34 5.59 2.32
N ARG A 239 7.49 6.19 2.68
CA ARG A 239 7.60 7.64 2.86
C ARG A 239 7.16 8.42 1.64
N VAL A 240 7.64 8.04 0.47
CA VAL A 240 7.34 8.73 -0.79
C VAL A 240 5.84 8.61 -1.13
N LEU A 241 5.27 7.42 -0.99
CA LEU A 241 3.84 7.18 -1.24
C LEU A 241 2.96 8.00 -0.30
N LEU A 242 3.28 8.04 1.00
CA LEU A 242 2.50 8.79 1.99
C LEU A 242 2.63 10.30 1.82
N MET A 243 3.82 10.82 1.54
CA MET A 243 4.03 12.24 1.25
C MET A 243 3.21 12.69 0.04
N TRP A 244 3.25 11.91 -1.05
CA TRP A 244 2.48 12.19 -2.25
C TRP A 244 0.96 12.16 -1.98
N ARG A 245 0.48 11.25 -1.12
CA ARG A 245 -0.94 11.21 -0.74
C ARG A 245 -1.38 12.49 -0.05
N ILE A 246 -0.55 13.02 0.85
CA ILE A 246 -0.85 14.26 1.58
C ILE A 246 -0.91 15.42 0.59
N ILE A 247 0.03 15.51 -0.35
CA ILE A 247 0.03 16.54 -1.40
C ILE A 247 -1.27 16.49 -2.20
N ILE A 248 -1.67 15.30 -2.69
CA ILE A 248 -2.92 15.14 -3.44
C ILE A 248 -4.13 15.56 -2.61
N LEU A 249 -4.20 15.14 -1.35
CA LEU A 249 -5.31 15.48 -0.47
C LEU A 249 -5.45 17.00 -0.32
N VAL A 250 -4.33 17.71 -0.12
CA VAL A 250 -4.31 19.17 -0.01
C VAL A 250 -4.71 19.82 -1.33
N CYS A 251 -4.13 19.39 -2.46
CA CYS A 251 -4.48 19.90 -3.78
C CYS A 251 -5.98 19.73 -4.09
N ASN A 252 -6.54 18.54 -3.84
CA ASN A 252 -7.95 18.26 -4.06
C ASN A 252 -8.85 19.11 -3.14
N SER A 253 -8.45 19.29 -1.88
CA SER A 253 -9.21 20.12 -0.94
C SER A 253 -9.24 21.59 -1.38
N ILE A 254 -8.11 22.12 -1.86
CA ILE A 254 -8.02 23.48 -2.41
C ILE A 254 -8.87 23.61 -3.68
N ALA A 255 -8.82 22.62 -4.58
CA ALA A 255 -9.62 22.62 -5.80
C ALA A 255 -11.13 22.67 -5.50
N VAL A 256 -11.61 21.82 -4.58
CA VAL A 256 -13.02 21.77 -4.17
C VAL A 256 -13.47 23.11 -3.55
N VAL A 257 -12.67 23.71 -2.67
CA VAL A 257 -12.98 25.02 -2.09
C VAL A 257 -12.98 26.11 -3.17
N GLY A 258 -12.05 26.06 -4.13
CA GLY A 258 -11.99 26.99 -5.24
C GLY A 258 -13.23 26.93 -6.13
N VAL A 259 -13.72 25.74 -6.45
CA VAL A 259 -14.97 25.55 -7.19
C VAL A 259 -16.16 26.13 -6.42
N HIS A 260 -16.26 25.88 -5.11
CA HIS A 260 -17.34 26.44 -4.28
C HIS A 260 -17.32 27.97 -4.19
N LEU A 261 -16.16 28.63 -4.25
CA LEU A 261 -16.07 30.09 -4.21
C LEU A 261 -16.44 30.75 -5.56
N MET A 262 -16.48 30.00 -6.65
CA MET A 262 -16.85 30.51 -7.97
C MET A 262 -18.37 30.48 -8.25
N TYR A 263 -19.15 29.75 -7.43
CA TYR A 263 -20.61 29.67 -7.50
C TYR A 263 -21.26 30.49 -6.39
#